data_AF-A0A0G0NMX1-F1
#
_entry.id   AF-A0A0G0NMX1-F1
#
_cell.length_a   1.000
_cell.length_b   1.000
_cell.length_c   1.000
_cell.angle_alpha   90.00
_cell.angle_beta   90.00
_cell.angle_gamma   90.00
#
_symmetry.space_group_name_H-M   'P 1'
#
loop_
_entity.id
_entity.type
_entity.pdbx_description
1 polymer ?
#
loop_
_entity_poly.entity_id
_entity_poly.type
_entity_poly.pdbx_seq_one_letter_code
_entity_poly.pdbx_strand_id
1 'polypeptide(L)'
;MRVRQIAKSLNLSTAEKKDSQGICFIGAINVGQFLRSEISAKPGDVIGANNQIIGGHDGAAYYTVGQRHGFKLTNTKVLSALY
;
A
#
# COMPACT_ATOMS: atom_id res chain seq x y z
N MET A 1 -23.39 -11.63 -7.54
CA MET A 1 -23.47 -10.36 -8.28
C MET A 1 -24.33 -10.50 -9.53
N ARG A 2 -25.26 -9.57 -9.76
CA ARG A 2 -26.16 -9.58 -10.91
C ARG A 2 -25.42 -9.58 -12.26
N VAL A 3 -24.34 -8.80 -12.39
CA VAL A 3 -23.53 -8.71 -13.62
C VAL A 3 -22.94 -10.06 -14.02
N ARG A 4 -22.35 -10.81 -13.07
CA ARG A 4 -21.79 -12.15 -13.35
C ARG A 4 -22.88 -13.17 -13.72
N GLN A 5 -24.07 -13.08 -13.13
CA GLN A 5 -25.20 -13.95 -13.49
C GLN A 5 -25.64 -13.74 -14.94
N ILE A 6 -25.73 -12.48 -15.38
CA ILE A 6 -26.05 -12.13 -16.77
C ILE A 6 -24.96 -12.65 -17.71
N ALA A 7 -23.68 -12.42 -17.39
CA ALA A 7 -22.56 -12.90 -18.20
C ALA A 7 -22.54 -14.42 -18.39
N LYS A 8 -22.90 -15.20 -17.35
CA LYS A 8 -23.09 -16.65 -17.44
C LYS A 8 -24.24 -17.03 -18.36
N SER A 9 -25.40 -16.39 -18.22
CA SER A 9 -26.56 -16.68 -19.06
C SER A 9 -26.31 -16.41 -20.55
N LEU A 10 -25.39 -15.49 -20.86
CA LEU A 10 -24.96 -15.16 -22.20
C LEU A 10 -23.70 -15.93 -22.66
N ASN A 11 -23.21 -16.90 -21.86
CA ASN A 11 -21.99 -17.68 -22.14
C ASN A 11 -20.75 -16.83 -22.46
N LEU A 12 -20.57 -15.69 -21.77
CA LEU A 12 -19.38 -14.85 -21.94
C LEU A 12 -18.16 -15.49 -21.27
N SER A 13 -17.03 -15.51 -21.97
CA SER A 13 -15.75 -16.07 -21.47
C SER A 13 -15.22 -15.36 -20.21
N THR A 14 -15.65 -14.12 -19.96
CA THR A 14 -15.26 -13.31 -18.80
C THR A 14 -16.15 -13.52 -17.58
N ALA A 15 -17.20 -14.35 -17.66
CA ALA A 15 -18.20 -14.48 -16.58
C ALA A 15 -17.60 -14.88 -15.22
N GLU A 16 -16.49 -15.62 -15.23
CA GLU A 16 -15.75 -16.04 -14.03
C GLU A 16 -14.36 -15.39 -13.88
N LYS A 17 -14.00 -14.48 -14.80
CA LYS A 17 -12.72 -13.79 -14.73
C LYS A 17 -12.66 -12.99 -13.42
N LYS A 18 -11.56 -13.13 -12.68
CA LYS A 18 -11.32 -12.32 -11.47
C LYS A 18 -11.19 -10.84 -11.85
N ASP A 19 -11.71 -9.98 -11.00
CA ASP A 19 -11.61 -8.54 -11.17
C ASP A 19 -10.16 -8.09 -11.04
N SER A 20 -9.75 -7.13 -11.86
CA SER A 20 -8.41 -6.54 -11.76
C SER A 20 -8.24 -5.86 -10.39
N GLN A 21 -7.04 -5.99 -9.82
CA GLN A 21 -6.66 -5.37 -8.54
C GLN A 21 -5.41 -4.53 -8.78
N GLY A 22 -5.24 -3.46 -7.99
CA GLY A 22 -4.09 -2.56 -8.09
C GLY A 22 -4.26 -1.47 -9.16
N ILE A 23 -3.14 -0.94 -9.64
CA ILE A 23 -3.09 0.17 -10.59
C ILE A 23 -3.14 -0.38 -12.02
N CYS A 24 -4.01 0.19 -12.85
CA CYS A 24 -4.10 -0.17 -14.27
C CYS A 24 -2.73 -0.04 -14.96
N PHE A 25 -2.45 -0.96 -15.89
CA PHE A 25 -1.24 -0.96 -16.74
C PHE A 25 0.11 -1.29 -16.06
N ILE A 26 0.16 -1.39 -14.72
CA ILE A 26 1.39 -1.80 -13.99
C ILE A 26 1.53 -3.33 -13.93
N GLY A 27 0.46 -4.07 -14.26
CA GLY A 27 0.45 -5.53 -14.22
C GLY A 27 0.42 -6.08 -12.80
N ALA A 28 1.00 -7.25 -12.58
CA ALA A 28 1.02 -7.93 -11.27
C ALA A 28 2.11 -7.40 -10.32
N ILE A 29 2.75 -6.28 -10.65
CA ILE A 29 3.84 -5.69 -9.86
C ILE A 29 3.26 -5.02 -8.61
N ASN A 30 3.93 -5.19 -7.48
CA ASN A 30 3.58 -4.50 -6.24
C ASN A 30 3.79 -2.99 -6.41
N VAL A 31 2.78 -2.19 -6.06
CA VAL A 31 2.83 -0.71 -6.18
C VAL A 31 4.05 -0.12 -5.46
N GLY A 32 4.40 -0.63 -4.27
CA GLY A 32 5.57 -0.16 -3.53
C GLY A 32 6.89 -0.47 -4.24
N GLN A 33 6.98 -1.61 -4.94
CA GLN A 33 8.14 -1.92 -5.76
C GLN A 33 8.24 -1.01 -6.98
N PHE A 34 7.10 -0.77 -7.66
CA PHE A 34 7.03 0.17 -8.78
C PHE A 34 7.46 1.59 -8.36
N LEU A 35 6.95 2.11 -7.25
CA LEU A 35 7.36 3.43 -6.78
C LEU A 35 8.86 3.52 -6.49
N ARG A 36 9.49 2.44 -6.02
CA ARG A 36 10.93 2.39 -5.76
C ARG A 36 11.79 2.28 -7.02
N SER A 37 11.25 1.82 -8.16
CA SER A 37 11.96 1.87 -9.44
C SER A 37 11.91 3.25 -10.07
N GLU A 38 10.80 3.98 -9.88
CA GLU A 38 10.59 5.28 -10.53
C GLU A 38 11.04 6.47 -9.68
N ILE A 39 11.01 6.34 -8.34
CA ILE A 39 11.32 7.44 -7.41
C ILE A 39 12.57 7.06 -6.61
N SER A 40 13.53 7.97 -6.57
CA SER A 40 14.73 7.78 -5.75
C SER A 40 14.38 7.84 -4.25
N ALA A 41 14.89 6.87 -3.49
CA ALA A 41 14.73 6.84 -2.04
C ALA A 41 15.46 8.02 -1.37
N LYS A 42 14.74 8.71 -0.47
CA LYS A 42 15.32 9.73 0.41
C LYS A 42 14.98 9.38 1.86
N PRO A 43 15.83 8.58 2.53
CA PRO A 43 15.60 8.19 3.91
C PRO A 43 15.52 9.39 4.85
N GLY A 44 14.79 9.24 5.95
CA GLY A 44 14.61 10.29 6.94
C GLY A 44 13.95 9.80 8.22
N ASP A 45 13.94 10.67 9.23
CA ASP A 45 13.34 10.39 10.53
C ASP A 45 11.82 10.49 10.48
N VAL A 46 11.16 9.63 11.26
CA VAL A 46 9.74 9.74 11.55
C VAL A 46 9.57 10.48 12.86
N ILE A 47 8.94 11.65 12.80
CA ILE A 47 8.70 12.52 13.94
C ILE A 47 7.29 12.26 14.47
N GLY A 48 7.19 11.91 15.76
CA GLY A 48 5.92 11.75 16.46
C GLY A 48 5.29 13.09 16.85
N ALA A 49 4.04 13.05 17.31
CA ALA A 49 3.26 14.26 17.66
C ALA A 49 3.95 15.17 18.69
N ASN A 50 4.77 14.60 19.58
CA ASN A 50 5.52 15.34 20.60
C ASN A 50 6.90 15.84 20.10
N ASN A 51 7.09 15.91 18.78
CA ASN A 51 8.34 16.30 18.13
C ASN A 51 9.56 15.41 18.46
N GLN A 52 9.30 14.18 18.88
CA GLN A 52 10.32 13.17 19.18
C GLN A 52 10.51 12.24 17.99
N ILE A 53 11.74 11.80 17.73
CA ILE A 53 12.02 10.78 16.72
C ILE A 53 11.47 9.44 17.24
N ILE A 54 10.54 8.84 16.49
CA ILE A 54 9.91 7.55 16.84
C ILE A 54 10.37 6.41 15.92
N GLY A 55 11.06 6.74 14.83
CA GLY A 55 11.45 5.76 13.82
C GLY A 55 12.15 6.39 12.62
N GLY A 56 12.29 5.60 11.56
CA GLY A 56 12.84 6.03 10.27
C GLY A 56 12.09 5.43 9.08
N HIS A 57 12.13 6.12 7.95
CA HIS A 57 11.46 5.72 6.70
C HIS A 57 12.45 5.72 5.52
N ASP A 58 12.14 4.98 4.45
CA ASP A 58 13.01 4.93 3.26
C ASP A 58 12.71 6.05 2.23
N GLY A 59 11.67 6.84 2.45
CA GLY A 59 11.28 7.96 1.58
C GLY A 59 9.83 8.34 1.78
N ALA A 60 9.56 9.62 2.08
CA ALA A 60 8.21 10.10 2.39
C ALA A 60 7.20 9.83 1.26
N ALA A 61 7.65 9.81 0.00
CA ALA A 61 6.83 9.54 -1.18
C ALA A 61 6.23 8.11 -1.23
N TYR A 62 6.71 7.18 -0.41
CA TYR A 62 6.22 5.80 -0.38
C TYR A 62 5.06 5.58 0.61
N TYR A 63 4.55 6.64 1.22
CA TYR A 63 3.56 6.57 2.29
C TYR A 63 2.31 7.38 1.99
N THR A 64 1.18 6.96 2.56
CA THR A 64 -0.08 7.70 2.52
C THR A 64 -0.49 8.09 3.94
N VAL A 65 -1.06 9.29 4.12
CA VAL A 65 -1.62 9.71 5.41
C VAL A 65 -2.70 8.71 5.86
N GLY A 66 -2.61 8.23 7.10
CA GLY A 66 -3.52 7.20 7.65
C GLY A 66 -3.05 5.75 7.42
N GLN A 67 -1.90 5.53 6.77
CA GLN A 67 -1.31 4.20 6.61
C GLN A 67 -0.84 3.62 7.95
N ARG A 68 -1.23 2.37 8.24
CA ARG A 68 -0.96 1.71 9.54
C ARG A 68 0.46 1.16 9.70
N HIS A 69 1.11 0.74 8.61
CA HIS A 69 2.43 0.08 8.65
C HIS A 69 3.35 0.63 7.57
N GLY A 70 4.67 0.50 7.74
CA GLY A 70 5.61 0.66 6.63
C GLY A 70 6.88 1.44 6.95
N PHE A 71 6.98 2.06 8.12
CA PHE A 71 8.23 2.66 8.60
C PHE A 71 8.75 1.87 9.80
N LYS A 72 10.05 1.99 10.07
CA LYS A 72 10.71 1.27 11.16
C LYS A 72 10.58 2.07 12.44
N LEU A 73 9.96 1.50 13.47
CA LEU A 73 9.93 2.11 14.80
C LEU A 73 11.24 1.81 15.54
N THR A 74 11.82 2.82 16.17
CA THR A 74 13.06 2.69 16.97
C THR A 74 12.78 2.70 18.47
N ASN A 75 11.60 3.16 18.92
CA ASN A 75 11.26 3.28 20.33
C ASN A 75 10.14 2.32 20.75
N THR A 76 10.49 1.30 21.54
CA THR A 76 9.59 0.22 21.96
C THR A 76 8.41 0.67 22.82
N LYS A 77 8.49 1.82 23.50
CA LYS A 77 7.37 2.37 24.29
C LYS A 77 6.18 2.85 23.44
N VAL A 78 6.40 3.16 22.15
CA VAL A 78 5.34 3.61 21.24
C VAL A 78 4.49 2.43 20.74
N LEU A 79 5.09 1.24 20.64
CA LEU A 79 4.40 0.03 20.18
C LEU A 79 3.25 -0.38 21.12
N SER A 80 3.38 -0.21 22.44
CA SER A 80 2.33 -0.56 23.40
C SER A 80 1.14 0.42 23.43
N ALA A 81 1.25 1.59 22.79
CA ALA A 81 0.18 2.59 22.74
C ALA A 81 -0.59 2.57 21.40
N LEU A 82 -0.14 1.79 20.42
CA LEU A 82 -0.71 1.69 19.06
C LEU A 82 -1.42 0.35 18.81
N TYR A 83 -1.52 -0.51 19.84
CA TYR A 83 -2.22 -1.80 19.84
C TYR A 83 -3.05 -1.95 21.10
#